data_AF-A0RXV6-F1
#
_entry.id   AF-A0RXV6-F1
#
_cell.length_a   1.000
_cell.length_b   1.000
_cell.length_c   1.000
_cell.angle_alpha   90.00
_cell.angle_beta   90.00
_cell.angle_gamma   90.00
#
_symmetry.space_group_name_H-M   'P 1'
#
loop_
_entity.id
_entity.type
_entity.pdbx_description
1 polymer ?
#
loop_
_entity_poly.entity_id
_entity_poly.type
_entity_poly.pdbx_seq_one_letter_code
_entity_poly.pdbx_strand_id
1 'polypeptide(L)' 'MDGLLIGRFQPFHLGHLAAVRFALSRADRVWLGIGSSTGRPPGRTPLLQTREGT' A
#
# COMPACT_ATOMS: atom_id res chain seq x y z
N MET A 1 4.87 -7.14 20.47
CA MET A 1 4.18 -8.11 19.58
C MET A 1 4.22 -7.55 18.16
N ASP A 2 4.51 -8.37 17.15
CA ASP A 2 4.60 -7.92 15.76
C ASP A 2 3.25 -8.12 15.03
N GLY A 3 2.89 -7.17 14.17
CA GLY A 3 1.68 -7.19 13.34
C GLY A 3 1.99 -7.24 11.84
N LEU A 4 1.02 -7.72 11.05
CA LEU A 4 1.12 -7.80 9.60
C LEU A 4 -0.13 -7.16 8.97
N LEU A 5 0.06 -6.19 8.08
CA LEU A 5 -0.99 -5.54 7.31
C LEU A 5 -0.70 -5.71 5.83
N ILE A 6 -1.58 -6.41 5.10
CA ILE A 6 -1.41 -6.67 3.66
C ILE A 6 -2.48 -5.92 2.88
N GLY A 7 -2.08 -5.25 1.79
CA GLY A 7 -3.00 -4.53 0.92
C GLY A 7 -2.34 -4.09 -0.39
N ARG A 8 -3.17 -3.63 -1.34
CA ARG A 8 -2.69 -3.09 -2.63
C ARG A 8 -2.28 -1.63 -2.54
N PHE A 9 -2.91 -0.88 -1.65
CA PHE A 9 -2.56 0.52 -1.36
C PHE A 9 -2.49 1.44 -2.60
N GLN A 10 -3.35 1.22 -3.61
CA GLN A 10 -3.33 1.94 -4.89
C GLN A 10 -4.69 2.60 -5.21
N PRO A 11 -4.80 3.94 -5.15
CA PRO A 11 -3.89 4.84 -4.46
C PRO A 11 -3.98 4.65 -2.95
N PHE A 12 -2.93 5.04 -2.23
CA PHE A 12 -3.00 5.12 -0.78
C PHE A 12 -3.96 6.25 -0.38
N HIS A 13 -4.88 6.00 0.56
CA HIS A 13 -5.95 6.93 0.93
C HIS A 13 -6.21 6.87 2.44
N LEU A 14 -7.09 7.73 2.97
CA LEU A 14 -7.31 7.87 4.42
C LEU A 14 -7.76 6.58 5.11
N GLY A 15 -8.54 5.73 4.44
CA GLY A 15 -8.86 4.38 4.94
C GLY A 15 -7.63 3.49 5.19
N HIS A 16 -6.63 3.54 4.30
CA HIS A 16 -5.36 2.82 4.50
C HIS A 16 -4.56 3.38 5.68
N LEU A 17 -4.54 4.71 5.83
CA LEU A 17 -3.90 5.37 6.97
C LEU A 17 -4.56 4.95 8.30
N ALA A 18 -5.89 4.88 8.33
CA ALA A 18 -6.63 4.43 9.50
C ALA A 18 -6.28 2.98 9.87
N ALA A 19 -6.16 2.09 8.87
CA ALA A 19 -5.76 0.70 9.08
C ALA A 19 -4.33 0.58 9.64
N VAL A 20 -3.38 1.37 9.13
CA VAL A 20 -2.00 1.41 9.66
C VAL A 20 -1.97 1.90 11.11
N ARG A 21 -2.70 2.97 11.42
CA ARG A 21 -2.82 3.50 12.80
C ARG A 21 -3.44 2.48 13.75
N PHE A 22 -4.48 1.79 13.30
CA PHE A 22 -5.09 0.73 14.08
C PHE A 22 -4.09 -0.41 14.36
N ALA A 23 -3.35 -0.86 13.35
CA ALA A 23 -2.34 -1.91 13.53
C ALA A 23 -1.25 -1.50 14.53
N LEU A 24 -0.74 -0.27 14.44
CA LEU A 24 0.26 0.28 15.38
C LEU A 24 -0.28 0.48 16.80
N SER A 25 -1.60 0.59 16.97
CA SER A 25 -2.21 0.61 18.32
C SER A 25 -2.25 -0.75 19.00
N ARG A 26 -1.99 -1.83 18.25
CA ARG A 26 -2.06 -3.24 18.71
C ARG A 26 -0.71 -3.95 18.70
N ALA A 27 0.30 -3.38 18.05
CA ALA A 27 1.60 -4.00 17.84
C ALA A 27 2.72 -2.95 17.87
N ASP A 28 3.87 -3.31 18.44
CA ASP A 28 5.04 -2.43 18.52
C ASP A 28 5.69 -2.23 17.14
N ARG A 29 5.51 -3.22 16.26
CA ARG A 29 6.01 -3.23 14.89
C ARG A 29 4.92 -3.76 13.97
N VAL A 30 4.76 -3.13 12.80
CA VAL A 30 3.81 -3.56 11.77
C VAL A 30 4.55 -3.73 10.46
N TRP A 31 4.53 -4.96 9.93
CA TRP A 31 5.01 -5.28 8.59
C TRP A 31 3.92 -4.94 7.58
N LEU A 32 4.24 -4.11 6.58
CA LEU A 32 3.31 -3.74 5.52
C LEU A 32 3.60 -4.57 4.26
N GLY A 33 2.76 -5.57 3.98
CA GLY A 33 2.84 -6.35 2.74
C GLY A 33 2.14 -5.63 1.60
N ILE A 34 2.89 -5.15 0.60
CA ILE A 34 2.31 -4.55 -0.60
C ILE A 34 2.06 -5.65 -1.64
N GLY A 35 0.80 -6.01 -1.82
CA GLY A 35 0.41 -6.95 -2.87
C GLY A 35 0.34 -6.26 -4.24
N SER A 36 0.92 -6.88 -5.27
CA SER A 36 0.72 -6.46 -6.66
C SER A 36 -0.62 -7.02 -7.18
N SER A 37 -1.53 -6.16 -7.63
CA SER A 37 -2.60 -6.60 -8.55
C SER A 37 -2.18 -6.30 -9.97
N THR A 38 -2.07 -7.34 -10.79
CA THR A 38 -1.85 -7.29 -12.25
C THR A 38 -3.02 -6.68 -13.04
N GLY A 39 -3.85 -5.84 -12.42
CA GLY A 39 -4.92 -5.12 -13.09
C GLY A 39 -4.48 -3.68 -13.38
N ARG A 40 -3.98 -3.44 -14.60
CA ARG A 40 -3.84 -2.09 -15.17
C ARG A 40 -5.18 -1.37 -15.04
N PRO A 41 -5.33 -0.26 -14.30
CA PRO A 41 -6.49 0.59 -14.46
C PRO A 41 -6.41 1.24 -15.86
N PRO A 42 -7.52 1.30 -16.63
CA PRO A 42 -7.54 2.09 -17.86
C PRO A 42 -7.37 3.57 -17.47
N GLY A 43 -6.12 4.05 -17.51
CA GLY A 43 -5.74 5.43 -17.24
C GLY A 43 -5.41 5.73 -15.79
N ARG A 44 -4.18 6.23 -15.59
CA ARG A 44 -3.67 6.94 -14.39
C ARG A 44 -3.47 6.12 -13.11
N THR A 45 -2.42 5.28 -13.10
CA THR A 45 -1.69 4.98 -11.86
C THR A 45 -0.52 5.97 -11.73
N PRO A 46 -0.50 6.91 -10.77
CA PRO A 46 0.61 7.89 -10.63
C PRO A 46 1.91 7.29 -10.08
N LEU A 47 1.85 6.09 -9.49
CA LEU A 47 2.92 5.56 -8.64
C LEU A 47 3.91 4.60 -9.35
N LEU A 48 3.68 4.28 -10.63
CA LEU A 48 4.65 3.55 -11.45
C LEU A 48 4.80 4.28 -12.80
N GLN A 49 5.57 5.37 -12.79
CA GLN A 49 6.16 5.90 -14.01
C GLN A 49 7.55 5.28 -14.13
N THR A 50 7.64 4.11 -14.76
CA THR A 50 8.93 3.66 -15.29
C THR A 50 9.33 4.69 -16.33
N ARG A 51 10.40 5.46 -16.07
CA ARG A 51 11.02 6.26 -17.12
C ARG A 51 11.73 5.29 -18.06
N GLU A 52 11.10 4.96 -19.17
CA GLU A 52 11.80 4.41 -20.32
C GLU A 52 12.17 5.53 -21.28
N GLY A 53 13.47 5.64 -21.61
CA GLY A 53 13.97 6.31 -22.80
C GLY A 53 14.32 7.80 -22.66
N THR A 54 15.61 8.09 -22.45
CA THR A 54 16.53 8.65 -23.47
C THR A 54 17.96 8.35 -23.08
#